data_AF-A0A7C9FNS6-F1
#
_entry.id   AF-A0A7C9FNS6-F1
#
_cell.length_a   1.000
_cell.length_b   1.000
_cell.length_c   1.000
_cell.angle_alpha   90.00
_cell.angle_beta   90.00
_cell.angle_gamma   90.00
#
_symmetry.space_group_name_H-M   'P 1'
#
loop_
_entity.id
_entity.type
_entity.pdbx_description
1 polymer ?
#
loop_
_entity_poly.entity_id
_entity_poly.type
_entity_poly.pdbx_seq_one_letter_code
_entity_poly.pdbx_strand_id
1 'polypeptide(L)'
;MPTASENLFVHTFSQTIWRILPHATRDEWAVELRDADRKTVSWALLDLALPALRWHTTPEATDWWSTLVAFAEDALYLHNYRFPDIPEPTDLLAVSRLEGTLRWALPGWTFVEQDLQSGTLIVARKLPETIQYQQCDSHTGRILQPIDREKSRALPTSDFRIPVRYGPRTYTLMYFRRFWRK
;
A
#
# COMPACT_ATOMS: atom_id res chain seq x y z
N MET A 1 13.15 18.94 35.73
CA MET A 1 12.05 18.21 35.07
C MET A 1 12.69 17.29 34.04
N PRO A 2 12.64 15.96 34.19
CA PRO A 2 13.19 15.06 33.19
C PRO A 2 12.35 15.20 31.91
N THR A 3 13.05 15.47 30.81
CA THR A 3 12.55 15.45 29.43
C THR A 3 11.90 14.11 29.14
N ALA A 4 10.67 14.12 28.61
CA ALA A 4 10.02 12.91 28.10
C ALA A 4 11.01 12.19 27.17
N SER A 5 11.36 10.94 27.52
CA SER A 5 12.10 10.07 26.62
C SER A 5 11.24 9.91 25.38
N GLU A 6 11.69 10.44 24.24
CA GLU A 6 11.10 10.09 22.96
C GLU A 6 11.22 8.56 22.84
N ASN A 7 10.09 7.87 22.78
CA ASN A 7 10.06 6.43 22.52
C ASN A 7 10.57 6.23 21.09
N LEU A 8 11.88 6.09 20.96
CA LEU A 8 12.54 5.86 19.68
C LEU A 8 12.34 4.41 19.28
N PHE A 9 11.52 4.19 18.25
CA PHE A 9 11.42 2.91 17.59
C PHE A 9 12.49 2.79 16.50
N VAL A 10 13.35 1.78 16.60
CA VAL A 10 14.36 1.47 15.58
C VAL A 10 14.17 0.02 15.14
N HIS A 11 14.08 -0.18 13.84
CA HIS A 11 14.09 -1.51 13.23
C HIS A 11 15.01 -1.51 12.01
N THR A 12 15.71 -2.61 11.80
CA THR A 12 16.65 -2.78 10.68
C THR A 12 16.20 -3.95 9.82
N PHE A 13 16.04 -3.70 8.52
CA PHE A 13 15.79 -4.73 7.53
C PHE A 13 17.10 -5.12 6.84
N SER A 14 17.27 -6.40 6.54
CA SER A 14 18.36 -6.88 5.69
C SER A 14 18.18 -6.51 4.22
N GLN A 15 16.94 -6.29 3.79
CA GLN A 15 16.56 -5.88 2.43
C GLN A 15 16.59 -4.36 2.27
N THR A 16 16.65 -3.90 1.02
CA THR A 16 16.49 -2.47 0.69
C THR A 16 15.04 -2.05 0.89
N ILE A 17 14.81 -0.99 1.67
CA ILE A 17 13.50 -0.33 1.74
C ILE A 17 13.24 0.38 0.42
N TRP A 18 12.22 -0.08 -0.30
CA TRP A 18 11.86 0.48 -1.61
C TRP A 18 10.78 1.54 -1.51
N ARG A 19 9.77 1.29 -0.67
CA ARG A 19 8.62 2.18 -0.46
C ARG A 19 8.11 2.04 0.97
N ILE A 20 7.60 3.13 1.53
CA ILE A 20 6.86 3.15 2.80
C ILE A 20 5.52 3.85 2.54
N LEU A 21 4.43 3.25 2.98
CA LEU A 21 3.11 3.87 3.01
C LEU A 21 2.59 3.90 4.45
N PRO A 22 2.40 5.08 5.05
CA PRO A 22 1.69 5.18 6.32
C PRO A 22 0.19 4.96 6.12
N HIS A 23 -0.46 4.34 7.10
CA HIS A 23 -1.92 4.33 7.16
C HIS A 23 -2.44 5.76 7.37
N ALA A 24 -3.59 6.09 6.78
CA ALA A 24 -4.15 7.44 6.86
C ALA A 24 -4.53 7.86 8.30
N THR A 25 -5.08 6.91 9.07
CA THR A 25 -5.66 7.18 10.40
C THR A 25 -5.07 6.35 11.54
N ARG A 26 -4.16 5.41 11.23
CA ARG A 26 -3.54 4.51 12.23
C ARG A 26 -2.06 4.82 12.31
N ASP A 27 -1.47 4.63 13.48
CA ASP A 27 -0.03 4.73 13.69
C ASP A 27 0.67 3.45 13.16
N GLU A 28 0.36 3.04 11.93
CA GLU A 28 0.86 1.81 11.29
C GLU A 28 1.43 2.09 9.90
N TRP A 29 2.55 1.47 9.57
CA TRP A 29 3.29 1.74 8.33
C TRP A 29 3.55 0.45 7.57
N ALA A 30 3.12 0.41 6.31
CA ALA A 30 3.44 -0.64 5.37
C ALA A 30 4.78 -0.33 4.70
N VAL A 31 5.64 -1.34 4.58
CA VAL A 31 6.98 -1.21 4.01
C VAL A 31 7.14 -2.24 2.90
N GLU A 32 7.53 -1.79 1.70
CA GLU A 32 7.98 -2.65 0.60
C GLU A 32 9.50 -2.80 0.68
N LEU A 33 9.96 -4.05 0.69
CA LEU A 33 11.34 -4.45 0.86
C LEU A 33 11.81 -5.26 -0.33
N ARG A 34 12.99 -4.96 -0.86
CA ARG A 34 13.54 -5.62 -2.05
C ARG A 34 14.96 -6.11 -1.82
N ASP A 35 15.23 -7.32 -2.32
CA ASP A 35 16.56 -7.89 -2.49
C ASP A 35 16.80 -8.05 -4.00
N ALA A 36 17.63 -7.17 -4.56
CA ALA A 36 17.91 -7.13 -5.99
C ALA A 36 18.76 -8.31 -6.46
N ASP A 37 19.65 -8.82 -5.60
CA ASP A 37 20.53 -9.94 -5.92
C ASP A 37 19.72 -11.22 -6.07
N ARG A 38 18.74 -11.42 -5.19
CA ARG A 38 17.82 -12.56 -5.23
C ARG A 38 16.59 -12.33 -6.10
N LYS A 39 16.37 -11.11 -6.57
CA LYS A 39 15.14 -10.66 -7.24
C LYS A 39 13.88 -11.07 -6.44
N THR A 40 13.90 -10.81 -5.14
CA THR A 40 12.75 -11.08 -4.25
C THR A 40 12.21 -9.82 -3.65
N VAL A 41 10.89 -9.77 -3.49
CA VAL A 41 10.18 -8.71 -2.78
C VAL A 41 9.50 -9.30 -1.55
N SER A 42 9.41 -8.50 -0.49
CA SER A 42 8.68 -8.81 0.73
C SER A 42 8.05 -7.54 1.28
N TRP A 43 7.11 -7.69 2.18
CA TRP A 43 6.41 -6.60 2.81
C TRP A 43 6.45 -6.74 4.31
N ALA A 44 6.47 -5.61 5.00
CA ALA A 44 6.40 -5.55 6.44
C ALA A 44 5.33 -4.56 6.88
N LEU A 45 4.75 -4.81 8.06
CA LEU A 45 3.91 -3.85 8.75
C LEU A 45 4.53 -3.49 10.09
N LEU A 46 4.72 -2.20 10.30
CA LEU A 46 5.20 -1.63 11.55
C LEU A 46 4.01 -1.02 12.30
N ASP A 47 3.96 -1.23 13.61
CA ASP A 47 3.08 -0.52 14.53
C ASP A 47 3.94 0.48 15.33
N LEU A 48 3.57 1.75 15.26
CA LEU A 48 4.27 2.85 15.94
C LEU A 48 3.58 3.24 17.25
N ALA A 49 2.31 2.85 17.44
CA ALA A 49 1.64 2.99 18.73
C ALA A 49 2.14 1.93 19.72
N LEU A 50 2.39 0.71 19.22
CA LEU A 50 3.11 -0.37 19.89
C LEU A 50 4.39 -0.64 19.12
N PRO A 51 5.51 0.08 19.41
CA PRO A 51 6.77 0.06 18.67
C PRO A 51 7.30 -1.33 18.29
N ALA A 52 6.78 -1.90 17.20
CA ALA A 52 6.99 -3.30 16.87
C ALA A 52 6.82 -3.55 15.36
N LEU A 53 7.60 -4.51 14.87
CA LEU A 53 7.32 -5.19 13.61
C LEU A 53 6.16 -6.16 13.85
N ARG A 54 5.00 -5.93 13.23
CA ARG A 54 3.84 -6.83 13.34
C ARG A 54 4.03 -8.10 12.52
N TRP A 55 4.49 -7.95 11.29
CA TRP A 55 4.82 -9.07 10.41
C TRP A 55 5.77 -8.62 9.31
N HIS A 56 6.47 -9.60 8.73
CA HIS A 56 7.32 -9.47 7.54
C HIS A 56 7.17 -10.75 6.71
N THR A 57 6.64 -10.64 5.50
CA THR A 57 6.29 -11.81 4.67
C THR A 57 6.35 -11.51 3.18
N THR A 58 6.29 -12.57 2.38
CA THR A 58 6.08 -12.52 0.92
C THR A 58 4.76 -13.23 0.64
N PRO A 59 3.66 -12.47 0.49
CA PRO A 59 2.34 -13.04 0.19
C PRO A 59 2.36 -13.85 -1.10
N GLU A 60 1.48 -14.85 -1.17
CA GLU A 60 1.24 -15.61 -2.40
C GLU A 60 0.85 -14.69 -3.56
N ALA A 61 1.05 -15.19 -4.79
CA ALA A 61 0.75 -14.47 -6.03
C ALA A 61 1.53 -13.15 -6.22
N THR A 62 2.60 -12.93 -5.46
CA THR A 62 3.54 -11.83 -5.65
C THR A 62 4.86 -12.31 -6.24
N ASP A 63 5.55 -11.40 -6.94
CA ASP A 63 6.85 -11.62 -7.56
C ASP A 63 7.71 -10.35 -7.50
N TRP A 64 8.93 -10.41 -8.03
CA TRP A 64 9.85 -9.26 -8.08
C TRP A 64 9.22 -7.98 -8.64
N TRP A 65 8.24 -8.08 -9.52
CA TRP A 65 7.64 -6.93 -10.18
C TRP A 65 6.45 -6.36 -9.41
N SER A 66 6.04 -7.01 -8.33
CA SER A 66 4.93 -6.57 -7.50
C SER A 66 5.30 -5.33 -6.66
N THR A 67 4.37 -4.38 -6.48
CA THR A 67 4.62 -3.14 -5.72
C THR A 67 3.43 -2.74 -4.84
N LEU A 68 3.73 -2.14 -3.69
CA LEU A 68 2.76 -1.61 -2.72
C LEU A 68 2.14 -0.30 -3.21
N VAL A 69 0.85 -0.26 -3.53
CA VAL A 69 0.21 0.93 -4.12
C VAL A 69 -0.67 1.72 -3.16
N ALA A 70 -1.27 1.08 -2.17
CA ALA A 70 -2.07 1.75 -1.16
C ALA A 70 -2.05 0.99 0.17
N PHE A 71 -2.30 1.70 1.26
CA PHE A 71 -2.55 1.11 2.57
C PHE A 71 -3.79 1.75 3.15
N ALA A 72 -4.85 0.96 3.29
CA ALA A 72 -6.19 1.48 3.50
C ALA A 72 -7.05 0.47 4.28
N GLU A 73 -7.73 0.97 5.30
CA GLU A 73 -8.57 0.20 6.23
C GLU A 73 -7.85 -1.02 6.83
N ASP A 74 -8.20 -2.22 6.36
CA ASP A 74 -7.68 -3.48 6.87
C ASP A 74 -6.79 -4.23 5.87
N ALA A 75 -6.37 -3.57 4.79
CA ALA A 75 -5.56 -4.19 3.76
C ALA A 75 -4.46 -3.28 3.21
N LEU A 76 -3.37 -3.93 2.80
CA LEU A 76 -2.41 -3.35 1.88
C LEU A 76 -2.82 -3.76 0.47
N TYR A 77 -2.70 -2.84 -0.48
CA TYR A 77 -3.01 -3.11 -1.88
C TYR A 77 -1.73 -3.15 -2.69
N LEU A 78 -1.58 -4.20 -3.50
CA LEU A 78 -0.41 -4.41 -4.35
C LEU A 78 -0.82 -4.45 -5.82
N HIS A 79 0.06 -3.99 -6.72
CA HIS A 79 -0.06 -4.26 -8.16
C HIS A 79 1.01 -5.24 -8.60
N ASN A 80 0.62 -6.19 -9.44
CA ASN A 80 1.54 -7.06 -10.18
C ASN A 80 1.82 -6.50 -11.58
N TYR A 81 3.04 -6.68 -12.07
CA TYR A 81 3.44 -6.31 -13.43
C TYR A 81 4.07 -7.52 -14.11
N ARG A 82 3.44 -8.03 -15.18
CA ARG A 82 3.89 -9.26 -15.85
C ARG A 82 4.95 -9.03 -16.92
N PHE A 83 5.04 -7.82 -17.44
CA PHE A 83 5.93 -7.48 -18.55
C PHE A 83 6.92 -6.40 -18.11
N PRO A 84 8.23 -6.70 -18.01
CA PRO A 84 9.22 -5.71 -17.59
C PRO A 84 9.36 -4.55 -18.58
N ASP A 85 9.05 -4.78 -19.85
CA ASP A 85 9.16 -3.78 -20.92
C ASP A 85 7.94 -2.85 -21.01
N ILE A 86 6.80 -3.28 -20.44
CA ILE A 86 5.54 -2.54 -20.45
C ILE A 86 5.06 -2.45 -19.01
N PRO A 87 5.31 -1.32 -18.31
CA PRO A 87 4.97 -1.16 -16.89
C PRO A 87 3.48 -0.88 -16.71
N GLU A 88 2.64 -1.77 -17.24
CA GLU A 88 1.20 -1.76 -17.03
C GLU A 88 0.84 -2.72 -15.89
N PRO A 89 0.20 -2.23 -14.83
CA PRO A 89 -0.27 -3.09 -13.75
C PRO A 89 -1.33 -4.05 -14.30
N THR A 90 -1.18 -5.32 -13.95
CA THR A 90 -1.97 -6.43 -14.49
C THR A 90 -3.03 -6.90 -13.52
N ASP A 91 -2.72 -6.95 -12.22
CA ASP A 91 -3.60 -7.50 -11.20
C ASP A 91 -3.55 -6.58 -9.97
N LEU A 92 -4.68 -6.45 -9.27
CA LEU A 92 -4.78 -5.81 -7.96
C LEU A 92 -4.89 -6.89 -6.89
N LEU A 93 -3.99 -6.88 -5.91
CA LEU A 93 -4.02 -7.80 -4.77
C LEU A 93 -4.38 -7.05 -3.50
N ALA A 94 -5.11 -7.70 -2.59
CA ALA A 94 -5.26 -7.24 -1.22
C ALA A 94 -4.60 -8.21 -0.25
N VAL A 95 -3.74 -7.66 0.59
CA VAL A 95 -3.00 -8.37 1.63
C VAL A 95 -3.52 -7.94 2.99
N SER A 96 -3.77 -8.90 3.88
CA SER A 96 -4.28 -8.61 5.21
C SER A 96 -3.30 -7.75 6.00
N ARG A 97 -3.81 -6.64 6.56
CA ARG A 97 -3.09 -5.86 7.57
C ARG A 97 -2.77 -6.67 8.83
N LEU A 98 -3.59 -7.67 9.18
CA LEU A 98 -3.41 -8.43 10.43
C LEU A 98 -2.29 -9.47 10.32
N GLU A 99 -2.26 -10.20 9.22
CA GLU A 99 -1.43 -11.42 9.09
C GLU A 99 -0.37 -11.31 7.98
N GLY A 100 -0.46 -10.31 7.10
CA GLY A 100 0.37 -10.22 5.90
C GLY A 100 0.04 -11.29 4.85
N THR A 101 -1.08 -11.99 4.97
CA THR A 101 -1.52 -13.04 4.03
C THR A 101 -2.36 -12.46 2.89
N LEU A 102 -2.33 -13.09 1.72
CA LEU A 102 -3.19 -12.71 0.60
C LEU A 102 -4.65 -12.95 0.98
N ARG A 103 -5.51 -11.94 0.81
CA ARG A 103 -6.97 -12.05 1.00
C ARG A 103 -7.69 -12.37 -0.30
N TRP A 104 -7.39 -11.59 -1.33
CA TRP A 104 -7.97 -11.76 -2.64
C TRP A 104 -7.07 -11.17 -3.72
N ALA A 105 -7.26 -11.65 -4.93
CA ALA A 105 -6.64 -11.15 -6.15
C ALA A 105 -7.74 -10.78 -7.14
N LEU A 106 -7.56 -9.65 -7.82
CA LEU A 106 -8.49 -9.11 -8.79
C LEU A 106 -7.77 -8.89 -10.13
N PRO A 107 -7.79 -9.90 -11.03
CA PRO A 107 -7.03 -9.85 -12.28
C PRO A 107 -7.58 -8.83 -13.28
N GLY A 108 -6.69 -8.13 -13.96
CA GLY A 108 -7.03 -7.14 -14.99
C GLY A 108 -7.51 -5.79 -14.44
N TRP A 109 -7.45 -5.58 -13.13
CA TRP A 109 -7.89 -4.35 -12.48
C TRP A 109 -6.75 -3.66 -11.75
N THR A 110 -6.86 -2.35 -11.64
CA THR A 110 -5.89 -1.48 -10.99
C THR A 110 -6.59 -0.63 -9.93
N PHE A 111 -5.86 -0.29 -8.89
CA PHE A 111 -6.36 0.57 -7.81
C PHE A 111 -6.38 2.02 -8.29
N VAL A 112 -7.48 2.73 -8.05
CA VAL A 112 -7.60 4.16 -8.30
C VAL A 112 -7.63 4.91 -6.98
N GLU A 113 -8.62 4.64 -6.15
CA GLU A 113 -8.81 5.25 -4.84
C GLU A 113 -9.69 4.38 -3.95
N GLN A 114 -9.72 4.69 -2.65
CA GLN A 114 -10.65 4.10 -1.71
C GLN A 114 -11.80 5.07 -1.45
N ASP A 115 -13.04 4.55 -1.45
CA ASP A 115 -14.18 5.25 -0.91
C ASP A 115 -14.27 4.99 0.60
N LEU A 116 -13.88 6.01 1.38
CA LEU A 116 -13.84 5.96 2.84
C LEU A 116 -15.24 5.86 3.50
N GLN A 117 -16.31 6.17 2.77
CA GLN A 117 -17.66 6.12 3.33
C GLN A 117 -18.32 4.76 3.14
N SER A 118 -18.01 4.07 2.04
CA SER A 118 -18.70 2.83 1.66
C SER A 118 -17.88 1.55 1.92
N GLY A 119 -16.61 1.68 2.30
CA GLY A 119 -15.72 0.51 2.42
C GLY A 119 -15.45 -0.16 1.07
N THR A 120 -15.62 0.57 -0.03
CA THR A 120 -15.33 0.09 -1.38
C THR A 120 -14.08 0.74 -1.94
N LEU A 121 -13.55 0.14 -2.99
CA LEU A 121 -12.45 0.66 -3.79
C LEU A 121 -13.01 1.08 -5.14
N ILE A 122 -12.48 2.16 -5.68
CA ILE A 122 -12.61 2.44 -7.11
C ILE A 122 -11.44 1.77 -7.81
N VAL A 123 -11.79 0.92 -8.77
CA VAL A 123 -10.83 0.19 -9.60
C VAL A 123 -11.01 0.55 -11.06
N ALA A 124 -9.92 0.49 -11.82
CA ALA A 124 -9.91 0.75 -13.25
C ALA A 124 -9.38 -0.45 -14.03
N ARG A 125 -9.93 -0.66 -15.22
CA ARG A 125 -9.43 -1.60 -16.21
C ARG A 125 -9.27 -0.91 -17.55
N LYS A 126 -8.10 -1.06 -18.14
CA LYS A 126 -7.83 -0.59 -19.50
C LYS A 126 -8.49 -1.54 -20.50
N LEU A 127 -9.31 -0.99 -21.37
CA LEU A 127 -9.86 -1.64 -22.55
C LEU A 127 -9.19 -1.03 -23.81
N PRO A 128 -9.31 -1.63 -25.01
CA PRO A 128 -8.61 -1.15 -26.20
C PRO A 128 -8.84 0.33 -26.53
N GLU A 129 -10.06 0.84 -26.29
CA GLU A 129 -10.48 2.20 -26.67
C GLU A 129 -10.94 3.06 -25.49
N THR A 130 -10.97 2.50 -24.28
CA THR A 130 -11.51 3.22 -23.10
C THR A 130 -10.96 2.69 -21.79
N ILE A 131 -11.25 3.39 -20.70
CA ILE A 131 -10.97 2.93 -19.34
C ILE A 131 -12.31 2.69 -18.66
N GLN A 132 -12.51 1.47 -18.17
CA GLN A 132 -13.68 1.11 -17.39
C GLN A 132 -13.39 1.31 -15.91
N TYR A 133 -14.26 2.03 -15.20
CA TYR A 133 -14.20 2.19 -13.75
C TYR A 133 -15.33 1.42 -13.08
N GLN A 134 -15.03 0.75 -11.97
CA GLN A 134 -16.01 0.03 -11.16
C GLN A 134 -15.74 0.19 -9.68
N GLN A 135 -16.80 0.03 -8.87
CA GLN A 135 -16.65 -0.22 -7.45
C GLN A 135 -16.24 -1.67 -7.21
N CYS A 136 -15.39 -1.87 -6.23
CA CYS A 136 -14.93 -3.17 -5.76
C CYS A 136 -15.10 -3.22 -4.24
N ASP A 137 -15.68 -4.30 -3.74
CA ASP A 137 -15.76 -4.54 -2.30
C ASP A 137 -14.34 -4.77 -1.73
N SER A 138 -13.91 -3.93 -0.78
CA SER A 138 -12.53 -3.96 -0.28
C SER A 138 -12.19 -5.22 0.52
N HIS A 139 -13.20 -5.91 1.08
CA HIS A 139 -13.01 -7.09 1.89
C HIS A 139 -12.91 -8.36 1.05
N THR A 140 -13.73 -8.45 0.00
CA THR A 140 -13.92 -9.67 -0.81
C THR A 140 -13.30 -9.59 -2.20
N GLY A 141 -12.95 -8.39 -2.69
CA GLY A 141 -12.47 -8.19 -4.06
C GLY A 141 -13.58 -8.31 -5.12
N ARG A 142 -14.85 -8.42 -4.70
CA ARG A 142 -15.98 -8.57 -5.63
C ARG A 142 -16.26 -7.25 -6.34
N ILE A 143 -16.26 -7.30 -7.67
CA ILE A 143 -16.73 -6.18 -8.51
C ILE A 143 -18.22 -5.95 -8.29
N LEU A 144 -18.58 -4.69 -8.04
CA LEU A 144 -19.94 -4.25 -7.76
C LEU A 144 -20.53 -3.54 -8.99
N GLN A 145 -20.66 -2.21 -8.94
CA GLN A 145 -21.32 -1.41 -9.95
C GLN A 145 -20.33 -0.57 -10.76
N PRO A 146 -20.61 -0.30 -12.05
CA PRO A 146 -19.88 0.68 -12.83
C PRO A 146 -19.94 2.08 -12.21
N ILE A 147 -18.85 2.84 -12.36
CA ILE A 147 -18.79 4.23 -11.94
C ILE A 147 -18.55 5.11 -13.17
N ASP A 148 -19.33 6.18 -13.25
CA ASP A 148 -19.03 7.30 -14.14
C ASP A 148 -18.11 8.27 -13.39
N ARG A 149 -16.80 8.19 -13.69
CA ARG A 149 -15.77 8.94 -12.96
C ARG A 149 -15.95 10.46 -13.04
N GLU A 150 -16.55 10.96 -14.13
CA GLU A 150 -16.79 12.40 -14.27
C GLU A 150 -17.88 12.90 -13.31
N LYS A 151 -18.83 12.03 -12.95
CA LYS A 151 -19.89 12.34 -11.97
C LYS A 151 -19.47 12.10 -10.52
N SER A 152 -18.46 11.26 -10.27
CA SER A 152 -18.02 10.91 -8.91
C SER A 152 -17.02 11.89 -8.27
N ARG A 153 -16.61 12.94 -8.99
CA ARG A 153 -15.61 13.94 -8.58
C ARG A 153 -16.02 14.84 -7.39
N ALA A 154 -17.12 14.52 -6.71
CA ALA A 154 -17.68 15.27 -5.59
C ALA A 154 -17.18 14.81 -4.20
N LEU A 155 -16.19 13.92 -4.13
CA LEU A 155 -15.60 13.50 -2.85
C LEU A 155 -14.32 14.31 -2.57
N PRO A 156 -14.16 14.85 -1.35
CA PRO A 156 -13.00 15.66 -1.01
C PRO A 156 -11.72 14.83 -1.15
N THR A 157 -10.77 15.37 -1.90
CA THR A 157 -9.42 14.82 -2.06
C THR A 157 -8.76 14.70 -0.69
N SER A 158 -8.78 13.51 -0.09
CA SER A 158 -8.09 13.25 1.17
C SER A 158 -6.59 13.10 0.94
N ASP A 159 -5.80 13.62 1.87
CA ASP A 159 -4.34 13.60 1.96
C ASP A 159 -3.70 12.22 1.77
N PHE A 160 -3.62 11.73 0.53
CA PHE A 160 -2.73 10.62 0.20
C PHE A 160 -1.29 11.14 0.22
N ARG A 161 -0.52 10.71 1.22
CA ARG A 161 0.91 10.99 1.26
C ARG A 161 1.58 10.32 0.07
N ILE A 162 2.22 11.12 -0.77
CA ILE A 162 2.95 10.67 -1.96
C ILE A 162 4.02 9.65 -1.51
N PRO A 163 4.12 8.47 -2.16
CA PRO A 163 5.13 7.49 -1.82
C PRO A 163 6.54 8.07 -2.01
N VAL A 164 7.36 8.00 -0.97
CA VAL A 164 8.78 8.35 -1.03
C VAL A 164 9.56 7.11 -1.49
N ARG A 165 10.42 7.26 -2.51
CA ARG A 165 11.34 6.21 -2.97
C ARG A 165 12.71 6.40 -2.30
N TYR A 166 13.32 5.32 -1.83
CA TYR A 166 14.64 5.36 -1.19
C TYR A 166 15.69 4.63 -2.04
N GLY A 167 16.89 5.20 -2.13
CA GLY A 167 18.01 4.64 -2.88
C GLY A 167 18.99 3.85 -2.00
N PRO A 168 19.85 3.00 -2.61
CA PRO A 168 20.68 2.01 -1.93
C PRO A 168 21.88 2.55 -1.11
N ARG A 169 21.95 3.85 -0.82
CA ARG A 169 23.07 4.46 -0.06
C ARG A 169 22.64 5.26 1.18
N THR A 170 21.45 5.02 1.69
CA THR A 170 20.88 5.85 2.75
C THR A 170 20.68 5.02 4.02
N TYR A 171 21.60 5.14 4.98
CA TYR A 171 21.28 4.89 6.39
C TYR A 171 20.39 6.05 6.85
N THR A 172 19.08 5.93 6.62
CA THR A 172 18.15 6.99 7.02
C THR A 172 17.61 6.67 8.41
N LEU A 173 18.15 7.36 9.43
CA LEU A 173 17.40 7.59 10.66
C LEU A 173 16.17 8.44 10.31
N MET A 174 14.99 7.85 10.47
CA MET A 174 13.73 8.50 10.19
C MET A 174 13.24 9.25 11.44
N TYR A 175 13.36 10.57 11.43
CA TYR A 175 12.73 11.44 12.43
C TYR A 175 11.42 11.99 11.87
N PHE A 176 10.30 11.65 12.53
CA PHE A 176 9.00 12.23 12.20
C PHE A 176 8.46 13.01 13.40
N ARG A 177 8.42 14.34 13.28
CA ARG A 177 7.74 15.19 14.27
C ARG A 177 6.23 15.15 14.04
N ARG A 178 5.49 14.68 15.04
CA ARG A 178 4.03 14.73 15.10
C ARG A 178 3.60 16.19 15.31
N PHE A 179 3.05 16.84 14.29
CA PHE A 179 2.36 18.12 14.47
C PHE A 179 0.91 17.85 14.88
N TRP A 180 0.62 17.99 16.18
CA TRP A 180 -0.74 18.05 16.68
C TRP A 180 -1.35 19.39 16.23
N ARG A 181 -2.42 19.37 15.43
CA ARG A 181 -3.33 20.52 15.35
C ARG A 181 -4.38 20.35 16.46
N LYS A 182 -4.47 21.37 17.31
CA LYS A 182 -5.50 21.50 18.36
C LYS A 182 -6.88 21.68 17.75
#